data_AF-A0A4Y2UB84-F1
#
_entry.id   AF-A0A4Y2UB84-F1
#
_cell.length_a   1.000
_cell.length_b   1.000
_cell.length_c   1.000
_cell.angle_alpha   90.00
_cell.angle_beta   90.00
_cell.angle_gamma   90.00
#
_symmetry.space_group_name_H-M   'P 1'
#
loop_
_entity.id
_entity.type
_entity.pdbx_description
1 polymer ?
#
loop_
_entity_poly.entity_id
_entity_poly.type
_entity_poly.pdbx_seq_one_letter_code
_entity_poly.pdbx_strand_id
1 'polypeptide(L)'
;MAENADLLALLAEMKKSMEKGQEEMKDRMEKGQEEMRKGQEEMKDEMRKGQEEMKNEIQTHVESKVGEIKDHVNSCIEKIEEDVQSVRREIGEVKGEVERKIEEVEDKVQGKIEEVKEKVQVKIGDLEKRLSELEDRPINFPANPDLTYSRPTVKSLTFDGQTSWTVFKTQFDVVSSANGWNNRVKASQLVASLRGSAAEVLQGIPSDKLTDLMAIENALEARFGDSHLTQFYRTELKTRRQKPGESLQVLAADVERLMSLAYAECPQDVRDSLAAQYFVDAIRDEDTQHATRLMDAKDLKSALAYSMKYEAAKTVSKTSRNVRSIEVEDGTGKEKDEKFDCLLKTLEKLLNSHVAGKKNTPRRNPNVTCWKCNKKGHVQRECQTISPNQEN
;
A
#
# COMPACT_ATOMS: atom_id res chain seq x y z
N MET A 1 -18.11 120.25 -22.26
CA MET A 1 -17.85 119.28 -21.16
C MET A 1 -19.00 118.30 -20.93
N ALA A 2 -20.26 118.61 -21.33
CA ALA A 2 -21.40 117.70 -21.13
C ALA A 2 -21.41 116.47 -22.07
N GLU A 3 -21.11 116.63 -23.36
CA GLU A 3 -21.15 115.52 -24.35
C GLU A 3 -20.14 114.39 -24.09
N ASN A 4 -19.04 114.67 -23.37
CA ASN A 4 -18.02 113.66 -23.04
C ASN A 4 -18.40 112.82 -21.81
N ALA A 5 -19.35 113.31 -20.99
CA ALA A 5 -19.85 112.59 -19.81
C ALA A 5 -20.86 111.51 -20.21
N ASP A 6 -21.72 111.77 -21.21
CA ASP A 6 -22.70 110.80 -21.73
C ASP A 6 -22.02 109.61 -22.43
N LEU A 7 -20.91 109.86 -23.16
CA LEU A 7 -20.13 108.79 -23.79
C LEU A 7 -19.45 107.87 -22.77
N LEU A 8 -18.95 108.43 -21.66
CA LEU A 8 -18.35 107.67 -20.55
C LEU A 8 -19.41 106.85 -19.79
N ALA A 9 -20.64 107.37 -19.65
CA ALA A 9 -21.75 106.65 -19.03
C ALA A 9 -22.17 105.43 -19.89
N LEU A 10 -22.28 105.60 -21.22
CA LEU A 10 -22.55 104.50 -22.15
C LEU A 10 -21.46 103.42 -22.14
N LEU A 11 -20.18 103.80 -22.08
CA LEU A 11 -19.07 102.86 -21.96
C LEU A 11 -19.09 102.09 -20.63
N ALA A 12 -19.47 102.75 -19.54
CA ALA A 12 -19.62 102.10 -18.23
C ALA A 12 -20.79 101.10 -18.23
N GLU A 13 -21.93 101.42 -18.86
CA GLU A 13 -23.05 100.49 -19.04
C GLU A 13 -22.66 99.29 -19.92
N MET A 14 -21.97 99.52 -21.05
CA MET A 14 -21.47 98.44 -21.90
C MET A 14 -20.54 97.50 -21.13
N LYS A 15 -19.58 98.05 -20.37
CA LYS A 15 -18.65 97.27 -19.55
C LYS A 15 -19.38 96.46 -18.49
N LYS A 16 -20.36 97.06 -17.81
CA LYS A 16 -21.19 96.37 -16.80
C LYS A 16 -22.04 95.25 -17.42
N SER A 17 -22.58 95.45 -18.62
CA SER A 17 -23.31 94.39 -19.34
C SER A 17 -22.38 93.26 -19.77
N MET A 18 -21.14 93.58 -20.15
CA MET A 18 -20.14 92.63 -20.57
C MET A 18 -19.62 91.80 -19.39
N GLU A 19 -19.33 92.44 -18.26
CA GLU A 19 -18.97 91.77 -17.00
C GLU A 19 -20.12 90.87 -16.52
N LYS A 20 -21.38 91.36 -16.59
CA LYS A 20 -22.55 90.54 -16.27
C LYS A 20 -22.69 89.33 -17.22
N GLY A 21 -22.47 89.52 -18.52
CA GLY A 21 -22.49 88.44 -19.50
C GLY A 21 -21.37 87.41 -19.31
N GLN A 22 -20.18 87.86 -18.88
CA GLN A 22 -19.05 86.98 -18.54
C GLN A 22 -19.34 86.19 -17.26
N GLU A 23 -19.91 86.82 -16.23
CA GLU A 23 -20.28 86.14 -14.99
C GLU A 23 -21.40 85.12 -15.21
N GLU A 24 -22.44 85.46 -15.99
CA GLU A 24 -23.49 84.51 -16.39
C GLU A 24 -22.94 83.33 -17.22
N MET A 25 -21.95 83.59 -18.08
CA MET A 25 -21.28 82.53 -18.84
C MET A 25 -20.43 81.62 -17.94
N LYS A 26 -19.74 82.18 -16.95
CA LYS A 26 -18.96 81.43 -15.97
C LYS A 26 -19.85 80.59 -15.07
N ASP A 27 -20.94 81.15 -14.55
CA ASP A 27 -21.94 80.44 -13.74
C ASP A 27 -22.58 79.28 -14.53
N ARG A 28 -22.93 79.49 -15.81
CA ARG A 28 -23.38 78.41 -16.70
C ARG A 28 -22.32 77.33 -16.90
N MET A 29 -21.06 77.69 -17.00
CA MET A 29 -19.96 76.74 -17.17
C MET A 29 -19.74 75.92 -15.89
N GLU A 30 -19.70 76.55 -14.72
CA GLU A 30 -19.58 75.87 -13.42
C GLU A 30 -20.77 74.94 -13.17
N LYS A 31 -21.99 75.40 -13.45
CA LYS A 31 -23.19 74.56 -13.33
C LYS A 31 -23.17 73.36 -14.28
N GLY A 32 -22.72 73.56 -15.52
CA GLY A 32 -22.53 72.46 -16.48
C GLY A 32 -21.45 71.46 -16.05
N GLN A 33 -20.35 71.93 -15.43
CA GLN A 33 -19.31 71.05 -14.86
C GLN A 33 -19.83 70.27 -13.66
N GLU A 34 -20.62 70.88 -12.77
CA GLU A 34 -21.20 70.20 -11.61
C GLU A 34 -22.23 69.15 -12.02
N GLU A 35 -23.08 69.43 -13.01
CA GLU A 35 -24.00 68.42 -13.56
C GLU A 35 -23.23 67.25 -14.20
N MET A 36 -22.14 67.53 -14.91
CA MET A 36 -21.28 66.48 -15.46
C MET A 36 -20.62 65.63 -14.37
N ARG A 37 -20.17 66.26 -13.28
CA ARG A 37 -19.59 65.57 -12.11
C ARG A 37 -20.63 64.66 -11.45
N LYS A 38 -21.84 65.17 -11.20
CA LYS A 38 -22.95 64.39 -10.66
C LYS A 38 -23.31 63.20 -11.56
N GLY A 39 -23.43 63.41 -12.86
CA GLY A 39 -23.70 62.31 -13.81
C GLY A 39 -22.60 61.24 -13.83
N GLN A 40 -21.33 61.63 -13.63
CA GLN A 40 -20.22 60.67 -13.49
C GLN A 40 -20.27 59.90 -12.16
N GLU A 41 -20.64 60.56 -11.07
CA GLU A 41 -20.80 59.95 -9.74
C GLU A 41 -21.95 58.93 -9.77
N GLU A 42 -23.11 59.30 -10.32
CA GLU A 42 -24.27 58.41 -10.48
C GLU A 42 -23.94 57.18 -11.34
N MET A 43 -23.21 57.36 -12.45
CA MET A 43 -22.78 56.24 -13.29
C MET A 43 -21.84 55.28 -12.55
N LYS A 44 -20.94 55.79 -11.70
CA LYS A 44 -20.07 54.95 -10.87
C LYS A 44 -20.86 54.20 -9.80
N ASP A 45 -21.84 54.84 -9.18
CA ASP A 45 -22.69 54.23 -8.17
C ASP A 45 -23.57 53.11 -8.75
N GLU A 46 -24.17 53.33 -9.92
CA GLU A 46 -24.91 52.28 -10.66
C GLU A 46 -24.00 51.11 -11.04
N MET A 47 -22.77 51.39 -11.51
CA MET A 47 -21.80 50.35 -11.81
C MET A 47 -21.41 49.55 -10.56
N ARG A 48 -21.24 50.21 -9.41
CA ARG A 48 -20.92 49.56 -8.14
C ARG A 48 -22.08 48.69 -7.65
N LYS A 49 -23.32 49.17 -7.76
CA LYS A 49 -24.52 48.37 -7.43
C LYS A 49 -24.62 47.12 -8.30
N GLY A 50 -24.46 47.26 -9.62
CA GLY A 50 -24.49 46.10 -10.53
C GLY A 50 -23.39 45.08 -10.24
N GLN A 51 -22.20 45.52 -9.81
CA GLN A 51 -21.14 44.61 -9.37
C GLN A 51 -21.48 43.89 -8.07
N GLU A 52 -22.09 44.59 -7.10
CA GLU A 52 -22.48 43.99 -5.82
C GLU A 52 -23.63 42.99 -5.99
N GLU A 53 -24.62 43.30 -6.83
CA GLU A 53 -25.70 42.37 -7.19
C GLU A 53 -25.15 41.09 -7.83
N MET A 54 -24.27 41.23 -8.83
CA MET A 54 -23.63 40.08 -9.48
C MET A 54 -22.82 39.23 -8.48
N LYS A 55 -22.11 39.89 -7.55
CA LYS A 55 -21.34 39.19 -6.52
C LYS A 55 -22.25 38.42 -5.56
N ASN A 56 -23.38 39.01 -5.15
CA ASN A 56 -24.36 38.37 -4.27
C ASN A 56 -25.03 37.17 -4.96
N GLU A 57 -25.39 37.29 -6.24
CA GLU A 57 -25.92 36.16 -7.02
C GLU A 57 -24.89 35.01 -7.15
N ILE A 58 -23.64 35.33 -7.46
CA ILE A 58 -22.58 34.31 -7.53
C ILE A 58 -22.38 33.66 -6.16
N GLN A 59 -22.34 34.45 -5.09
CA GLN A 59 -22.13 33.93 -3.74
C GLN A 59 -23.26 33.00 -3.31
N THR A 60 -24.51 33.40 -3.52
CA THR A 60 -25.68 32.55 -3.20
C THR A 60 -25.71 31.26 -4.02
N HIS A 61 -25.33 31.32 -5.31
CA HIS A 61 -25.23 30.13 -6.14
C HIS A 61 -24.14 29.15 -5.64
N VAL A 62 -22.98 29.68 -5.27
CA VAL A 62 -21.87 28.89 -4.71
C VAL A 62 -22.28 28.27 -3.39
N GLU A 63 -22.87 29.03 -2.47
CA GLU A 63 -23.35 28.53 -1.18
C GLU A 63 -24.39 27.40 -1.35
N SER A 64 -25.32 27.56 -2.29
CA SER A 64 -26.29 26.52 -2.63
C SER A 64 -25.62 25.25 -3.15
N LYS A 65 -24.66 25.37 -4.09
CA LYS A 65 -23.95 24.20 -4.65
C LYS A 65 -23.07 23.51 -3.62
N VAL A 66 -22.43 24.27 -2.74
CA VAL A 66 -21.66 23.71 -1.61
C VAL A 66 -22.58 22.96 -0.64
N GLY A 67 -23.78 23.48 -0.39
CA GLY A 67 -24.82 22.79 0.38
C GLY A 67 -25.21 21.43 -0.22
N GLU A 68 -25.54 21.40 -1.52
CA GLU A 68 -25.88 20.16 -2.23
C GLU A 68 -24.74 19.12 -2.15
N ILE A 69 -23.49 19.55 -2.36
CA ILE A 69 -22.33 18.66 -2.27
C ILE A 69 -22.17 18.11 -0.85
N LYS A 70 -22.36 18.95 0.17
CA LYS A 70 -22.27 18.54 1.58
C LYS A 70 -23.32 17.48 1.91
N ASP A 71 -24.55 17.64 1.45
CA ASP A 71 -25.63 16.68 1.66
C ASP A 71 -25.35 15.34 0.96
N HIS A 72 -24.83 15.39 -0.28
CA HIS A 72 -24.40 14.19 -0.99
C HIS A 72 -23.26 13.45 -0.27
N VAL A 73 -22.25 14.18 0.22
CA VAL A 73 -21.13 13.58 0.96
C VAL A 73 -21.62 12.94 2.25
N ASN A 74 -22.49 13.60 3.00
CA ASN A 74 -23.06 13.04 4.23
C ASN A 74 -23.87 11.76 3.94
N SER A 75 -24.69 11.74 2.89
CA SER A 75 -25.41 10.54 2.49
C SER A 75 -24.48 9.38 2.09
N CYS A 76 -23.35 9.67 1.43
CA CYS A 76 -22.35 8.66 1.13
C CYS A 76 -21.66 8.11 2.39
N ILE A 77 -21.36 8.99 3.35
CA ILE A 77 -20.76 8.60 4.64
C ILE A 77 -21.70 7.65 5.38
N GLU A 78 -22.99 7.98 5.49
CA GLU A 78 -23.99 7.14 6.17
C GLU A 78 -24.06 5.74 5.56
N LYS A 79 -24.09 5.62 4.22
CA LYS A 79 -24.08 4.33 3.54
C LYS A 79 -22.83 3.50 3.82
N ILE A 80 -21.66 4.16 3.83
CA ILE A 80 -20.40 3.48 4.16
C ILE A 80 -20.41 3.00 5.61
N GLU A 81 -20.94 3.80 6.54
CA GLU A 81 -21.07 3.39 7.94
C GLU A 81 -22.00 2.19 8.11
N GLU A 82 -23.12 2.14 7.37
CA GLU A 82 -24.02 0.98 7.34
C GLU A 82 -23.32 -0.28 6.81
N ASP A 83 -22.61 -0.18 5.69
CA ASP A 83 -21.86 -1.30 5.09
C ASP A 83 -20.77 -1.81 6.05
N VAL A 84 -20.03 -0.89 6.69
CA VAL A 84 -19.00 -1.24 7.68
C VAL A 84 -19.61 -1.96 8.89
N GLN A 85 -20.78 -1.53 9.37
CA GLN A 85 -21.49 -2.21 10.45
C GLN A 85 -21.98 -3.60 10.03
N SER A 86 -22.42 -3.77 8.78
CA SER A 86 -22.82 -5.07 8.24
C SER A 86 -21.63 -6.05 8.21
N VAL A 87 -20.51 -5.63 7.62
CA VAL A 87 -19.28 -6.45 7.56
C VAL A 87 -18.79 -6.80 8.96
N ARG A 88 -18.86 -5.86 9.91
CA ARG A 88 -18.49 -6.12 11.31
C ARG A 88 -19.34 -7.22 11.94
N ARG A 89 -20.63 -7.31 11.60
CA ARG A 89 -21.53 -8.37 12.07
C ARG A 89 -21.14 -9.73 11.50
N GLU A 90 -20.92 -9.79 10.18
CA GLU A 90 -20.49 -11.01 9.48
C GLU A 90 -19.15 -11.55 10.03
N ILE A 91 -18.18 -10.67 10.29
CA ILE A 91 -16.91 -11.05 10.93
C ILE A 91 -17.16 -11.66 12.31
N GLY A 92 -18.10 -11.12 13.08
CA GLY A 92 -18.48 -11.66 14.39
C GLY A 92 -19.07 -13.07 14.30
N GLU A 93 -19.94 -13.32 13.31
CA GLU A 93 -20.53 -14.63 13.06
C GLU A 93 -19.47 -15.67 12.64
N VAL A 94 -18.60 -15.30 11.68
CA VAL A 94 -17.49 -16.16 11.25
C VAL A 94 -16.55 -16.47 12.40
N LYS A 95 -16.21 -15.47 13.22
CA LYS A 95 -15.38 -15.68 14.41
C LYS A 95 -15.99 -16.70 15.36
N GLY A 96 -17.29 -16.58 15.65
CA GLY A 96 -17.99 -17.53 16.52
C GLY A 96 -18.13 -18.94 15.91
N GLU A 97 -18.21 -19.06 14.58
CA GLU A 97 -18.16 -20.37 13.93
C GLU A 97 -16.77 -21.03 14.01
N VAL A 98 -15.71 -20.25 13.82
CA VAL A 98 -14.33 -20.73 13.95
C VAL A 98 -14.05 -21.19 15.38
N GLU A 99 -14.45 -20.41 16.39
CA GLU A 99 -14.29 -20.79 17.80
C GLU A 99 -14.98 -22.13 18.11
N ARG A 100 -16.24 -22.32 17.66
CA ARG A 100 -16.96 -23.60 17.83
C ARG A 100 -16.28 -24.78 17.13
N LYS A 101 -15.72 -24.56 15.93
CA LYS A 101 -15.00 -25.60 15.19
C LYS A 101 -13.69 -25.99 15.86
N ILE A 102 -13.00 -25.04 16.51
CA ILE A 102 -11.80 -25.31 17.28
C ILE A 102 -12.15 -26.19 18.48
N GLU A 103 -13.18 -25.82 19.26
CA GLU A 103 -13.66 -26.61 20.41
C GLU A 103 -14.04 -28.05 20.00
N GLU A 104 -14.78 -28.22 18.90
CA GLU A 104 -15.14 -29.55 18.38
C GLU A 104 -13.90 -30.39 18.00
N VAL A 105 -12.87 -29.76 17.43
CA VAL A 105 -11.63 -30.44 17.05
C VAL A 105 -10.81 -30.81 18.30
N GLU A 106 -10.74 -29.92 19.29
CA GLU A 106 -10.06 -30.17 20.57
C GLU A 106 -10.68 -31.38 21.28
N ASP A 107 -12.02 -31.43 21.39
CA ASP A 107 -12.75 -32.56 21.97
C ASP A 107 -12.47 -33.87 21.23
N LYS A 108 -12.47 -33.86 19.88
CA LYS A 108 -12.16 -35.04 19.07
C LYS A 108 -10.71 -35.51 19.25
N VAL A 109 -9.77 -34.59 19.35
CA VAL A 109 -8.35 -34.91 19.56
C VAL A 109 -8.16 -35.51 20.95
N GLN A 110 -8.77 -34.92 21.98
CA GLN A 110 -8.69 -35.42 23.35
C GLN A 110 -9.30 -36.84 23.46
N GLY A 111 -10.45 -37.08 22.83
CA GLY A 111 -11.06 -38.41 22.78
C GLY A 111 -10.15 -39.47 22.12
N LYS A 112 -9.50 -39.13 21.00
CA LYS A 112 -8.54 -40.04 20.33
C LYS A 112 -7.29 -40.31 21.17
N ILE A 113 -6.81 -39.32 21.91
CA ILE A 113 -5.65 -39.48 22.80
C ILE A 113 -5.97 -40.48 23.92
N GLU A 114 -7.14 -40.37 24.56
CA GLU A 114 -7.54 -41.32 25.59
C GLU A 114 -7.76 -42.74 25.02
N GLU A 115 -8.36 -42.88 23.83
CA GLU A 115 -8.48 -44.20 23.16
C GLU A 115 -7.10 -44.84 22.88
N VAL A 116 -6.14 -44.05 22.40
CA VAL A 116 -4.77 -44.54 22.15
C VAL A 116 -4.09 -44.93 23.46
N LYS A 117 -4.27 -44.13 24.52
CA LYS A 117 -3.70 -44.38 25.85
C LYS A 117 -4.24 -45.68 26.45
N GLU A 118 -5.54 -45.94 26.36
CA GLU A 118 -6.14 -47.21 26.78
C GLU A 118 -5.55 -48.39 26.00
N LYS A 119 -5.47 -48.31 24.66
CA LYS A 119 -4.87 -49.36 23.82
C LYS A 119 -3.41 -49.63 24.18
N VAL A 120 -2.64 -48.59 24.50
CA VAL A 120 -1.24 -48.71 24.92
C VAL A 120 -1.15 -49.38 26.29
N GLN A 121 -1.97 -48.99 27.27
CA GLN A 121 -2.00 -49.61 28.59
C GLN A 121 -2.32 -51.11 28.52
N VAL A 122 -3.31 -51.51 27.71
CA VAL A 122 -3.64 -52.93 27.51
C VAL A 122 -2.44 -53.70 26.93
N LYS A 123 -1.78 -53.16 25.90
CA LYS A 123 -0.59 -53.80 25.29
C LYS A 123 0.58 -53.91 26.26
N ILE A 124 0.77 -52.92 27.14
CA ILE A 124 1.80 -52.98 28.19
C ILE A 124 1.49 -54.13 29.15
N GLY A 125 0.25 -54.26 29.62
CA GLY A 125 -0.16 -55.37 30.50
C GLY A 125 0.03 -56.76 29.85
N ASP A 126 -0.30 -56.91 28.57
CA ASP A 126 -0.04 -58.15 27.82
C ASP A 126 1.45 -58.48 27.73
N LEU A 127 2.30 -57.46 27.52
CA LEU A 127 3.75 -57.62 27.47
C LEU A 127 4.32 -57.98 28.84
N GLU A 128 3.87 -57.34 29.92
CA GLU A 128 4.26 -57.66 31.30
C GLU A 128 3.93 -59.10 31.64
N LYS A 129 2.71 -59.57 31.30
CA LYS A 129 2.31 -60.97 31.51
C LYS A 129 3.19 -61.96 30.75
N ARG A 130 3.49 -61.68 29.47
CA ARG A 130 4.39 -62.52 28.66
C ARG A 130 5.82 -62.53 29.21
N LEU A 131 6.25 -61.44 29.84
CA LEU A 131 7.54 -61.36 30.52
C LEU A 131 7.57 -62.25 31.77
N SER A 132 6.53 -62.21 32.59
CA SER A 132 6.42 -63.09 33.78
C SER A 132 6.38 -64.57 33.41
N GLU A 133 5.65 -64.95 32.35
CA GLU A 133 5.62 -66.34 31.84
C GLU A 133 6.99 -66.83 31.32
N LEU A 134 7.86 -65.92 30.88
CA LEU A 134 9.23 -66.24 30.47
C LEU A 134 10.21 -66.35 31.65
N GLU A 135 9.93 -65.67 32.76
CA GLU A 135 10.77 -65.65 33.96
C GLU A 135 10.63 -66.95 34.80
N ASP A 136 9.47 -67.61 34.78
CA ASP A 136 9.19 -68.85 35.51
C ASP A 136 9.64 -70.14 34.80
N ARG A 137 10.19 -70.07 33.59
CA ARG A 137 10.66 -71.25 32.85
C ARG A 137 12.10 -71.60 33.25
N PRO A 138 12.38 -72.80 33.82
CA PRO A 138 13.74 -73.17 34.13
C PRO A 138 14.55 -73.30 32.84
N ILE A 139 15.58 -72.47 32.74
CA ILE A 139 16.53 -72.45 31.63
C ILE A 139 17.42 -73.70 31.74
N ASN A 140 17.08 -74.76 31.02
CA ASN A 140 18.02 -75.83 30.69
C ASN A 140 18.56 -75.56 29.28
N PHE A 141 19.76 -74.97 29.19
CA PHE A 141 20.51 -74.91 27.94
C PHE A 141 21.27 -76.24 27.76
N PRO A 142 21.04 -77.01 26.68
CA PRO A 142 22.12 -77.75 26.08
C PRO A 142 23.07 -76.73 25.44
N ALA A 143 24.33 -76.73 25.83
CA ALA A 143 25.37 -75.96 25.18
C ALA A 143 25.45 -76.41 23.70
N ASN A 144 24.86 -75.62 22.81
CA ASN A 144 25.01 -75.78 21.36
C ASN A 144 25.94 -74.66 20.85
N PRO A 145 27.19 -74.98 20.49
CA PRO A 145 28.11 -74.02 19.94
C PRO A 145 27.93 -73.99 18.42
N ASP A 146 26.94 -73.26 17.92
CA ASP A 146 26.91 -72.76 16.54
C ASP A 146 25.58 -72.08 16.26
N LEU A 147 25.53 -70.75 16.33
CA LEU A 147 24.68 -69.87 15.50
C LEU A 147 25.07 -68.41 15.82
N THR A 148 26.29 -68.04 15.49
CA THR A 148 26.71 -66.62 15.40
C THR A 148 26.20 -66.02 14.09
N TYR A 149 24.89 -65.81 13.97
CA TYR A 149 24.42 -64.80 13.00
C TYR A 149 24.71 -63.43 13.59
N SER A 150 25.91 -62.92 13.29
CA SER A 150 26.27 -61.53 13.55
C SER A 150 25.24 -60.63 12.86
N ARG A 151 24.33 -60.04 13.64
CA ARG A 151 23.50 -58.95 13.17
C ARG A 151 24.45 -57.86 12.67
N PRO A 152 24.38 -57.39 11.41
CA PRO A 152 25.26 -56.33 10.94
C PRO A 152 25.05 -55.10 11.83
N THR A 153 26.04 -54.78 12.67
CA THR A 153 26.05 -53.55 13.45
C THR A 153 26.32 -52.41 12.49
N VAL A 154 25.42 -51.44 12.46
CA VAL A 154 25.66 -50.20 11.70
C VAL A 154 26.88 -49.52 12.32
N LYS A 155 27.88 -49.21 11.49
CA LYS A 155 29.16 -48.62 11.92
C LYS A 155 28.95 -47.36 12.75
N SER A 156 29.79 -47.17 13.75
CA SER A 156 29.80 -45.98 14.58
C SER A 156 30.06 -44.73 13.74
N LEU A 157 29.19 -43.73 13.88
CA LEU A 157 29.38 -42.41 13.30
C LEU A 157 30.52 -41.67 14.03
N THR A 158 31.07 -40.65 13.39
CA THR A 158 32.07 -39.75 13.97
C THR A 158 31.60 -38.31 13.88
N PHE A 159 31.86 -37.53 14.92
CA PHE A 159 31.54 -36.10 14.98
C PHE A 159 32.77 -35.30 15.38
N ASP A 160 33.24 -34.43 14.50
CA ASP A 160 34.40 -33.57 14.74
C ASP A 160 34.02 -32.11 15.06
N GLY A 161 32.74 -31.76 14.87
CA GLY A 161 32.20 -30.41 15.04
C GLY A 161 32.13 -29.59 13.75
N GLN A 162 32.48 -30.14 12.57
CA GLN A 162 32.36 -29.44 11.29
C GLN A 162 30.96 -29.55 10.67
N THR A 163 30.31 -30.69 10.83
CA THR A 163 28.91 -30.88 10.44
C THR A 163 27.98 -30.27 11.49
N SER A 164 26.78 -29.79 11.12
CA SER A 164 25.78 -29.31 12.11
C SER A 164 25.47 -30.40 13.12
N TRP A 165 25.44 -30.01 14.40
CA TRP A 165 25.12 -30.89 15.52
C TRP A 165 23.75 -31.55 15.37
N THR A 166 22.74 -30.82 14.90
CA THR A 166 21.38 -31.35 14.68
C THR A 166 21.35 -32.45 13.62
N VAL A 167 22.13 -32.30 12.54
CA VAL A 167 22.25 -33.32 11.49
C VAL A 167 22.91 -34.58 12.05
N PHE A 168 24.01 -34.42 12.78
CA PHE A 168 24.69 -35.56 13.41
C PHE A 168 23.80 -36.26 14.43
N LYS A 169 23.12 -35.51 15.32
CA LYS A 169 22.20 -36.05 16.33
C LYS A 169 21.09 -36.89 15.69
N THR A 170 20.49 -36.39 14.61
CA THR A 170 19.47 -37.12 13.84
C THR A 170 20.01 -38.44 13.29
N GLN A 171 21.20 -38.42 12.67
CA GLN A 171 21.85 -39.63 12.15
C GLN A 171 22.17 -40.61 13.29
N PHE A 172 22.68 -40.10 14.40
CA PHE A 172 23.00 -40.89 15.60
C PHE A 172 21.75 -41.55 16.18
N ASP A 173 20.63 -40.85 16.25
CA ASP A 173 19.36 -41.40 16.73
C ASP A 173 18.82 -42.52 15.84
N VAL A 174 18.91 -42.37 14.51
CA VAL A 174 18.58 -43.43 13.56
C VAL A 174 19.46 -44.66 13.75
N VAL A 175 20.78 -44.47 13.85
CA VAL A 175 21.74 -45.57 14.08
C VAL A 175 21.50 -46.25 15.43
N SER A 176 21.25 -45.46 16.48
CA SER A 176 20.97 -45.98 17.82
C SER A 176 19.68 -46.81 17.86
N SER A 177 18.66 -46.38 17.11
CA SER A 177 17.38 -47.08 17.00
C SER A 177 17.53 -48.39 16.21
N ALA A 178 18.28 -48.36 15.10
CA ALA A 178 18.57 -49.55 14.30
C ALA A 178 19.38 -50.60 15.08
N ASN A 179 20.29 -50.15 15.93
CA ASN A 179 21.13 -51.02 16.76
C ASN A 179 20.49 -51.37 18.13
N GLY A 180 19.33 -50.81 18.46
CA GLY A 180 18.62 -51.08 19.73
C GLY A 180 19.38 -50.61 20.98
N TRP A 181 20.11 -49.49 20.90
CA TRP A 181 20.89 -48.98 22.03
C TRP A 181 19.99 -48.37 23.11
N ASN A 182 20.20 -48.81 24.35
CA ASN A 182 19.65 -48.12 25.53
C ASN A 182 20.45 -46.84 25.85
N ASN A 183 19.92 -45.96 26.72
CA ASN A 183 20.53 -44.65 26.99
C ASN A 183 21.98 -44.72 27.48
N ARG A 184 22.34 -45.75 28.24
CA ARG A 184 23.73 -45.94 28.72
C ARG A 184 24.69 -46.28 27.58
N VAL A 185 24.26 -47.16 26.67
CA VAL A 185 25.02 -47.50 25.46
C VAL A 185 25.09 -46.30 24.52
N LYS A 186 23.99 -45.54 24.36
CA LYS A 186 23.97 -44.28 23.60
C LYS A 186 24.98 -43.28 24.14
N ALA A 187 25.00 -43.04 25.46
CA ALA A 187 25.96 -42.12 26.08
C ALA A 187 27.42 -42.56 25.82
N SER A 188 27.72 -43.84 26.04
CA SER A 188 29.06 -44.39 25.80
C SER A 188 29.47 -44.27 24.33
N GLN A 189 28.55 -44.55 23.42
CA GLN A 189 28.79 -44.52 21.98
C GLN A 189 28.84 -43.11 21.42
N LEU A 190 28.14 -42.16 22.04
CA LEU A 190 28.21 -40.74 21.75
C LEU A 190 29.57 -40.17 22.17
N VAL A 191 30.03 -40.47 23.38
CA VAL A 191 31.40 -40.12 23.81
C VAL A 191 32.45 -40.71 22.87
N ALA A 192 32.27 -41.97 22.47
CA ALA A 192 33.19 -42.66 21.55
C ALA A 192 33.15 -42.15 20.11
N SER A 193 32.10 -41.43 19.69
CA SER A 193 31.98 -40.86 18.34
C SER A 193 32.62 -39.47 18.21
N LEU A 194 32.82 -38.76 19.33
CA LEU A 194 33.41 -37.42 19.32
C LEU A 194 34.90 -37.46 18.94
N ARG A 195 35.31 -36.56 18.06
CA ARG A 195 36.69 -36.35 17.60
C ARG A 195 37.00 -34.85 17.59
N GLY A 196 38.28 -34.49 17.50
CA GLY A 196 38.71 -33.09 17.33
C GLY A 196 38.09 -32.13 18.35
N SER A 197 37.61 -30.97 17.87
CA SER A 197 36.99 -29.93 18.70
C SER A 197 35.74 -30.39 19.45
N ALA A 198 35.00 -31.37 18.91
CA ALA A 198 33.83 -31.91 19.59
C ALA A 198 34.20 -32.73 20.84
N ALA A 199 35.33 -33.45 20.81
CA ALA A 199 35.80 -34.21 21.96
C ALA A 199 36.25 -33.32 23.13
N GLU A 200 36.67 -32.08 22.86
CA GLU A 200 37.04 -31.12 23.92
C GLU A 200 35.87 -30.77 24.83
N VAL A 201 34.62 -30.88 24.38
CA VAL A 201 33.42 -30.66 25.21
C VAL A 201 33.40 -31.57 26.43
N LEU A 202 33.96 -32.78 26.31
CA LEU A 202 34.01 -33.75 27.39
C LEU A 202 34.83 -33.27 28.60
N GLN A 203 35.76 -32.33 28.41
CA GLN A 203 36.56 -31.77 29.51
C GLN A 203 35.70 -30.90 30.47
N GLY A 204 34.60 -30.34 29.97
CA GLY A 204 33.68 -29.52 30.77
C GLY A 204 32.61 -30.33 31.52
N ILE A 205 32.54 -31.65 31.30
CA ILE A 205 31.52 -32.52 31.90
C ILE A 205 32.16 -33.30 33.06
N PRO A 206 31.56 -33.29 34.26
CA PRO A 206 32.00 -34.14 35.37
C PRO A 206 32.03 -35.63 34.99
N SER A 207 33.05 -36.37 35.44
CA SER A 207 33.26 -37.76 35.04
C SER A 207 32.10 -38.71 35.40
N ASP A 208 31.41 -38.43 36.51
CA ASP A 208 30.22 -39.15 36.97
C ASP A 208 29.00 -38.94 36.05
N LYS A 209 29.01 -37.89 35.22
CA LYS A 209 27.94 -37.54 34.28
C LYS A 209 28.23 -37.94 32.83
N LEU A 210 29.41 -38.50 32.54
CA LEU A 210 29.74 -39.01 31.19
C LEU A 210 28.97 -40.30 30.81
N THR A 211 28.20 -40.86 31.73
CA THR A 211 27.24 -41.94 31.45
C THR A 211 25.80 -41.44 31.26
N ASP A 212 25.55 -40.15 31.54
CA ASP A 212 24.25 -39.52 31.36
C ASP A 212 24.15 -38.91 29.95
N LEU A 213 23.28 -39.50 29.13
CA LEU A 213 23.05 -39.08 27.76
C LEU A 213 22.62 -37.61 27.68
N MET A 214 21.74 -37.15 28.57
CA MET A 214 21.23 -35.78 28.53
C MET A 214 22.33 -34.76 28.85
N ALA A 215 23.21 -35.06 29.79
CA ALA A 215 24.31 -34.17 30.16
C ALA A 215 25.27 -33.96 28.97
N ILE A 216 25.58 -35.03 28.24
CA ILE A 216 26.46 -34.98 27.06
C ILE A 216 25.77 -34.25 25.90
N GLU A 217 24.51 -34.56 25.62
CA GLU A 217 23.74 -33.89 24.57
C GLU A 217 23.62 -32.39 24.83
N ASN A 218 23.32 -31.97 26.06
CA ASN A 218 23.19 -30.56 26.42
C ASN A 218 24.51 -29.80 26.27
N ALA A 219 25.64 -30.43 26.62
CA ALA A 219 26.95 -29.80 26.47
C ALA A 219 27.34 -29.64 24.99
N LEU A 220 26.99 -30.62 24.14
CA LEU A 220 27.20 -30.55 22.70
C LEU A 220 26.26 -29.52 22.05
N GLU A 221 25.01 -29.46 22.47
CA GLU A 221 24.03 -28.45 22.06
C GLU A 221 24.48 -27.03 22.45
N ALA A 222 25.04 -26.85 23.65
CA ALA A 222 25.51 -25.53 24.09
C ALA A 222 26.69 -25.00 23.25
N ARG A 223 27.58 -25.88 22.77
CA ARG A 223 28.79 -25.49 22.02
C ARG A 223 28.61 -25.52 20.50
N PHE A 224 27.85 -26.48 19.99
CA PHE A 224 27.67 -26.73 18.56
C PHE A 224 26.21 -26.66 18.09
N GLY A 225 25.27 -26.43 19.00
CA GLY A 225 23.87 -26.25 18.66
C GLY A 225 23.63 -24.97 17.87
N ASP A 226 22.64 -25.02 17.00
CA ASP A 226 22.33 -23.93 16.07
C ASP A 226 21.56 -22.77 16.74
N SER A 227 21.30 -22.86 18.06
CA SER A 227 20.54 -21.85 18.83
C SER A 227 21.11 -20.44 18.68
N HIS A 228 22.43 -20.27 18.83
CA HIS A 228 23.09 -18.97 18.66
C HIS A 228 23.12 -18.48 17.20
N LEU A 229 23.00 -19.39 16.24
CA LEU A 229 22.94 -19.09 14.80
C LEU A 229 21.53 -18.71 14.34
N THR A 230 20.49 -19.05 15.11
CA THR A 230 19.08 -18.69 14.83
C THR A 230 18.92 -17.20 14.51
N GLN A 231 19.55 -16.31 15.29
CA GLN A 231 19.46 -14.87 15.09
C GLN A 231 20.20 -14.40 13.83
N PHE A 232 21.30 -15.06 13.49
CA PHE A 232 22.02 -14.84 12.22
C PHE A 232 21.13 -15.19 11.03
N TYR A 233 20.50 -16.38 11.02
CA TYR A 233 19.60 -16.79 9.94
C TYR A 233 18.35 -15.90 9.83
N ARG A 234 17.80 -15.40 10.94
CA ARG A 234 16.72 -14.39 10.92
C ARG A 234 17.14 -13.10 10.22
N THR A 235 18.40 -12.70 10.39
CA THR A 235 18.95 -11.50 9.75
C THR A 235 19.19 -11.74 8.26
N GLU A 236 19.70 -12.92 7.91
CA GLU A 236 19.89 -13.35 6.53
C GLU A 236 18.55 -13.43 5.77
N LEU A 237 17.48 -13.96 6.39
CA LEU A 237 16.12 -13.94 5.82
C LEU A 237 15.62 -12.55 5.49
N LYS A 238 15.72 -11.61 6.43
CA LYS A 238 15.23 -10.22 6.24
C LYS A 238 15.94 -9.50 5.10
N THR A 239 17.23 -9.78 4.95
CA THR A 239 18.10 -9.14 3.95
C THR A 239 18.13 -9.90 2.63
N ARG A 240 17.54 -11.10 2.56
CA ARG A 240 17.52 -11.93 1.36
C ARG A 240 16.80 -11.22 0.22
N ARG A 241 17.47 -11.11 -0.92
CA ARG A 241 16.92 -10.61 -2.20
C ARG A 241 17.38 -11.49 -3.35
N GLN A 242 16.55 -11.68 -4.35
CA GLN A 242 16.85 -12.49 -5.54
C GLN A 242 18.05 -11.90 -6.29
N LYS A 243 19.05 -12.74 -6.56
CA LYS A 243 20.26 -12.32 -7.29
C LYS A 243 19.98 -12.21 -8.79
N PRO A 244 20.75 -11.40 -9.55
CA PRO A 244 20.63 -11.38 -11.00
C PRO A 244 20.84 -12.77 -11.63
N GLY A 245 19.84 -13.24 -12.37
CA GLY A 245 19.87 -14.56 -13.02
C GLY A 245 19.54 -15.75 -12.11
N GLU A 246 19.26 -15.51 -10.82
CA GLU A 246 18.78 -16.55 -9.91
C GLU A 246 17.32 -16.91 -10.24
N SER A 247 17.04 -18.21 -10.40
CA SER A 247 15.67 -18.66 -10.64
C SER A 247 14.83 -18.59 -9.37
N LEU A 248 13.51 -18.43 -9.52
CA LEU A 248 12.59 -18.38 -8.39
C LEU A 248 12.65 -19.65 -7.52
N GLN A 249 12.92 -20.82 -8.10
CA GLN A 249 13.05 -22.07 -7.35
C GLN A 249 14.28 -22.07 -6.44
N VAL A 250 15.41 -21.53 -6.92
CA VAL A 250 16.64 -21.44 -6.12
C VAL A 250 16.43 -20.46 -4.95
N LEU A 251 15.79 -19.32 -5.22
CA LEU A 251 15.38 -18.38 -4.17
C LEU A 251 14.48 -19.05 -3.13
N ALA A 252 13.42 -19.73 -3.57
CA ALA A 252 12.47 -20.40 -2.68
C ALA A 252 13.14 -21.48 -1.82
N ALA A 253 14.02 -22.31 -2.41
CA ALA A 253 14.73 -23.35 -1.67
C ALA A 253 15.64 -22.76 -0.58
N ASP A 254 16.29 -21.62 -0.86
CA ASP A 254 17.13 -20.94 0.13
C ASP A 254 16.29 -20.27 1.23
N VAL A 255 15.14 -19.68 0.90
CA VAL A 255 14.17 -19.18 1.88
C VAL A 255 13.66 -20.31 2.77
N GLU A 256 13.28 -21.46 2.20
CA GLU A 256 12.81 -22.65 2.95
C GLU A 256 13.88 -23.16 3.92
N ARG A 257 15.13 -23.26 3.44
CA ARG A 257 16.29 -23.64 4.26
C ARG A 257 16.48 -22.67 5.42
N LEU A 258 16.50 -21.36 5.13
CA LEU A 258 16.70 -20.34 6.16
C LEU A 258 15.54 -20.29 7.16
N MET A 259 14.29 -20.48 6.72
CA MET A 259 13.11 -20.55 7.60
C MET A 259 13.21 -21.74 8.55
N SER A 260 13.66 -22.89 8.06
CA SER A 260 13.87 -24.09 8.88
C SER A 260 14.94 -23.89 9.97
N LEU A 261 15.96 -23.08 9.69
CA LEU A 261 17.05 -22.77 10.62
C LEU A 261 16.71 -21.62 11.59
N ALA A 262 16.00 -20.59 11.13
CA ALA A 262 15.67 -19.38 11.89
C ALA A 262 14.45 -19.54 12.82
N TYR A 263 13.58 -20.49 12.49
CA TYR A 263 12.30 -20.70 13.17
C TYR A 263 12.02 -22.20 13.38
N ALA A 264 13.03 -22.98 13.80
CA ALA A 264 12.88 -24.43 14.01
C ALA A 264 11.74 -24.81 14.98
N GLU A 265 11.52 -24.00 16.02
CA GLU A 265 10.54 -24.22 17.11
C GLU A 265 9.11 -23.74 16.77
N CYS A 266 8.93 -23.06 15.63
CA CYS A 266 7.64 -22.48 15.26
C CYS A 266 6.73 -23.53 14.58
N PRO A 267 5.40 -23.53 14.83
CA PRO A 267 4.45 -24.39 14.13
C PRO A 267 4.57 -24.31 12.61
N GLN A 268 4.42 -25.45 11.92
CA GLN A 268 4.68 -25.56 10.48
C GLN A 268 3.83 -24.61 9.63
N ASP A 269 2.55 -24.45 9.97
CA ASP A 269 1.60 -23.57 9.29
C ASP A 269 2.04 -22.09 9.35
N VAL A 270 2.54 -21.67 10.51
CA VAL A 270 3.10 -20.32 10.69
C VAL A 270 4.39 -20.15 9.89
N ARG A 271 5.26 -21.18 9.89
CA ARG A 271 6.49 -21.16 9.08
C ARG A 271 6.20 -21.06 7.59
N ASP A 272 5.22 -21.82 7.09
CA ASP A 272 4.85 -21.85 5.68
C ASP A 272 4.28 -20.50 5.21
N SER A 273 3.45 -19.87 6.04
CA SER A 273 2.89 -18.54 5.78
C SER A 273 3.98 -17.47 5.77
N LEU A 274 4.87 -17.49 6.77
CA LEU A 274 6.00 -16.55 6.83
C LEU A 274 6.99 -16.76 5.67
N ALA A 275 7.25 -18.03 5.31
CA ALA A 275 8.13 -18.36 4.19
C ALA A 275 7.59 -17.79 2.87
N ALA A 276 6.27 -17.88 2.64
CA ALA A 276 5.63 -17.26 1.48
C ALA A 276 5.85 -15.75 1.45
N GLN A 277 5.67 -15.08 2.60
CA GLN A 277 5.85 -13.62 2.69
C GLN A 277 7.31 -13.20 2.43
N TYR A 278 8.28 -13.85 3.09
CA TYR A 278 9.70 -13.57 2.86
C TYR A 278 10.12 -13.87 1.42
N PHE A 279 9.58 -14.93 0.81
CA PHE A 279 9.83 -15.24 -0.60
C PHE A 279 9.32 -14.13 -1.51
N VAL A 280 8.07 -13.69 -1.35
CA VAL A 280 7.49 -12.60 -2.15
C VAL A 280 8.30 -11.31 -2.00
N ASP A 281 8.66 -10.95 -0.76
CA ASP A 281 9.46 -9.75 -0.48
C ASP A 281 10.89 -9.83 -1.04
N ALA A 282 11.41 -11.04 -1.27
CA ALA A 282 12.72 -11.27 -1.84
C ALA A 282 12.73 -11.26 -3.38
N ILE A 283 11.58 -11.37 -4.06
CA ILE A 283 11.49 -11.33 -5.53
C ILE A 283 11.96 -9.97 -6.04
N ARG A 284 12.78 -9.98 -7.11
CA ARG A 284 13.37 -8.76 -7.68
C ARG A 284 12.52 -8.12 -8.79
N ASP A 285 11.74 -8.91 -9.53
CA ASP A 285 10.84 -8.37 -10.57
C ASP A 285 9.57 -7.82 -9.89
N GLU A 286 9.42 -6.50 -9.88
CA GLU A 286 8.31 -5.78 -9.21
C GLU A 286 6.93 -6.27 -9.66
N ASP A 287 6.72 -6.50 -10.96
CA ASP A 287 5.43 -6.99 -11.47
C ASP A 287 5.11 -8.38 -10.91
N THR A 288 6.10 -9.28 -10.90
CA THR A 288 5.94 -10.64 -10.35
C THR A 288 5.76 -10.60 -8.84
N GLN A 289 6.46 -9.72 -8.14
CA GLN A 289 6.28 -9.50 -6.70
C GLN A 289 4.85 -9.03 -6.39
N HIS A 290 4.38 -7.97 -7.03
CA HIS A 290 3.03 -7.43 -6.82
C HIS A 290 1.94 -8.43 -7.18
N ALA A 291 2.06 -9.11 -8.33
CA ALA A 291 1.10 -10.13 -8.74
C ALA A 291 1.05 -11.29 -7.74
N THR A 292 2.20 -11.74 -7.24
CA THR A 292 2.25 -12.83 -6.25
C THR A 292 1.70 -12.37 -4.89
N ARG A 293 1.93 -11.12 -4.49
CA ARG A 293 1.39 -10.56 -3.24
C ARG A 293 -0.14 -10.51 -3.26
N LEU A 294 -0.76 -10.16 -4.39
CA LEU A 294 -2.22 -10.13 -4.54
C LEU A 294 -2.89 -11.51 -4.46
N MET A 295 -2.13 -12.60 -4.60
CA MET A 295 -2.66 -13.96 -4.52
C MET A 295 -2.95 -14.39 -3.08
N ASP A 296 -2.36 -13.73 -2.07
CA ASP A 296 -2.44 -14.10 -0.64
C ASP A 296 -2.12 -15.60 -0.43
N ALA A 297 -0.92 -15.99 -0.88
CA ALA A 297 -0.43 -17.36 -0.77
C ALA A 297 -0.32 -17.82 0.70
N LYS A 298 -0.90 -18.98 1.01
CA LYS A 298 -0.85 -19.58 2.36
C LYS A 298 0.44 -20.34 2.66
N ASP A 299 1.19 -20.70 1.62
CA ASP A 299 2.41 -21.48 1.73
C ASP A 299 3.40 -21.13 0.62
N LEU A 300 4.68 -21.39 0.88
CA LEU A 300 5.77 -21.09 -0.04
C LEU A 300 5.62 -21.77 -1.41
N LYS A 301 5.09 -23.00 -1.45
CA LYS A 301 4.93 -23.75 -2.71
C LYS A 301 3.87 -23.12 -3.59
N SER A 302 2.75 -22.70 -2.99
CA SER A 302 1.69 -21.96 -3.69
C SER A 302 2.19 -20.63 -4.23
N ALA A 303 2.95 -19.87 -3.44
CA ALA A 303 3.56 -18.61 -3.88
C ALA A 303 4.51 -18.84 -5.07
N LEU A 304 5.45 -19.78 -4.94
CA LEU A 304 6.40 -20.13 -6.00
C LEU A 304 5.69 -20.57 -7.29
N ALA A 305 4.70 -21.46 -7.18
CA ALA A 305 3.96 -21.96 -8.33
C ALA A 305 3.21 -20.83 -9.07
N TYR A 306 2.64 -19.88 -8.34
CA TYR A 306 1.99 -18.72 -8.93
C TYR A 306 2.99 -17.78 -9.59
N SER A 307 4.08 -17.41 -8.91
CA SER A 307 5.13 -16.55 -9.47
C SER A 307 5.69 -17.14 -10.77
N MET A 308 5.95 -18.45 -10.80
CA MET A 308 6.40 -19.14 -12.02
C MET A 308 5.36 -19.09 -13.15
N LYS A 309 4.08 -19.30 -12.84
CA LYS A 309 2.99 -19.18 -13.82
C LYS A 309 2.89 -17.76 -14.37
N TYR A 310 3.06 -16.76 -13.51
CA TYR A 310 3.04 -15.36 -13.89
C TYR A 310 4.22 -15.00 -14.81
N GLU A 311 5.46 -15.40 -14.46
CA GLU A 311 6.63 -15.21 -15.31
C GLU A 311 6.42 -15.85 -16.70
N ALA A 312 5.91 -17.09 -16.75
CA ALA A 312 5.59 -17.76 -18.00
C ALA A 312 4.55 -16.98 -18.82
N ALA A 313 3.44 -16.54 -18.21
CA ALA A 313 2.40 -15.75 -18.89
C ALA A 313 2.93 -14.38 -19.38
N LYS A 314 3.83 -13.75 -18.61
CA LYS A 314 4.51 -12.50 -18.94
C LYS A 314 5.40 -12.67 -20.18
N THR A 315 6.14 -13.78 -20.30
CA THR A 315 6.95 -14.05 -21.51
C THR A 315 6.10 -14.25 -22.77
N VAL A 316 4.96 -14.95 -22.68
CA VAL A 316 4.03 -15.12 -23.80
C VAL A 316 3.44 -13.77 -24.25
N SER A 317 3.05 -12.94 -23.28
CA SER A 317 2.49 -11.60 -23.54
C SER A 317 3.51 -10.60 -24.10
N LYS A 318 4.81 -10.77 -23.78
CA LYS A 318 5.89 -10.00 -24.40
C LYS A 318 6.15 -10.44 -25.84
N THR A 319 5.98 -11.73 -26.15
CA THR A 319 6.18 -12.28 -27.50
C THR A 319 5.04 -11.91 -28.46
N SER A 320 3.79 -11.80 -27.97
CA SER A 320 2.64 -11.35 -28.77
C SER A 320 2.60 -9.84 -29.04
N ARG A 321 3.45 -9.05 -28.35
CA ARG A 321 3.55 -7.60 -28.47
C ARG A 321 4.71 -7.12 -29.36
N ASN A 322 5.15 -7.91 -30.34
CA ASN A 322 6.02 -7.44 -31.44
C ASN A 322 5.29 -6.51 -32.43
N VAL A 323 4.46 -5.60 -31.91
CA VAL A 323 4.00 -4.40 -32.59
C VAL A 323 4.78 -3.26 -31.95
N ARG A 324 5.54 -2.53 -32.77
CA ARG A 324 6.38 -1.35 -32.43
C ARG A 324 5.99 -0.78 -31.05
N SER A 325 6.79 -1.12 -30.05
CA SER A 325 6.62 -0.59 -28.69
C SER A 325 6.70 0.92 -28.78
N ILE A 326 5.58 1.60 -28.53
CA ILE A 326 5.65 2.91 -27.89
C ILE A 326 6.22 2.60 -26.51
N GLU A 327 7.43 3.10 -26.28
CA GLU A 327 7.96 3.24 -24.94
C GLU A 327 6.97 4.13 -24.18
N VAL A 328 6.09 3.52 -23.41
CA VAL A 328 5.44 4.24 -22.32
C VAL A 328 6.53 4.31 -21.26
N GLU A 329 7.31 5.38 -21.31
CA GLU A 329 8.00 5.88 -20.12
C GLU A 329 6.96 5.89 -18.99
N ASP A 330 7.35 5.36 -17.83
CA ASP A 330 6.59 5.42 -16.60
C ASP A 330 6.28 6.88 -16.26
N GLY A 331 5.16 7.35 -16.79
CA GLY A 331 4.65 8.71 -16.69
C GLY A 331 3.64 8.84 -15.56
N THR A 332 3.77 8.06 -14.50
CA THR A 332 2.88 8.16 -13.33
C THR A 332 3.01 9.48 -12.56
N GLY A 333 3.97 10.36 -12.92
CA GLY A 333 4.04 11.75 -12.44
C GLY A 333 3.66 12.83 -13.47
N LYS A 334 3.89 12.63 -14.77
CA LYS A 334 3.81 13.73 -15.76
C LYS A 334 2.45 13.89 -16.43
N GLU A 335 1.67 12.82 -16.62
CA GLU A 335 0.42 12.93 -17.38
C GLU A 335 -0.70 13.64 -16.58
N LYS A 336 -0.67 13.50 -15.25
CA LYS A 336 -1.52 14.30 -14.36
C LYS A 336 -1.12 15.77 -14.38
N ASP A 337 0.18 16.05 -14.36
CA ASP A 337 0.73 17.40 -14.43
C ASP A 337 0.50 18.06 -15.79
N GLU A 338 0.57 17.36 -16.93
CA GLU A 338 0.28 17.93 -18.25
C GLU A 338 -1.22 18.21 -18.46
N LYS A 339 -2.11 17.35 -17.95
CA LYS A 339 -3.55 17.65 -17.94
C LYS A 339 -3.87 18.80 -17.00
N PHE A 340 -3.23 18.85 -15.82
CA PHE A 340 -3.37 19.97 -14.90
C PHE A 340 -2.78 21.26 -15.48
N ASP A 341 -1.63 21.21 -16.15
CA ASP A 341 -0.99 22.33 -16.84
C ASP A 341 -1.81 22.76 -18.05
N CYS A 342 -2.45 21.84 -18.76
CA CYS A 342 -3.33 22.17 -19.87
C CYS A 342 -4.60 22.84 -19.34
N LEU A 343 -5.16 22.37 -18.22
CA LEU A 343 -6.27 23.02 -17.52
C LEU A 343 -5.86 24.38 -16.94
N LEU A 344 -4.68 24.50 -16.35
CA LEU A 344 -4.13 25.75 -15.81
C LEU A 344 -3.81 26.74 -16.94
N LYS A 345 -3.24 26.30 -18.06
CA LYS A 345 -3.04 27.12 -19.28
C LYS A 345 -4.36 27.49 -19.93
N THR A 346 -5.39 26.67 -19.84
CA THR A 346 -6.73 26.99 -20.35
C THR A 346 -7.43 27.99 -19.45
N LEU A 347 -7.31 27.85 -18.12
CA LEU A 347 -7.77 28.82 -17.14
C LEU A 347 -7.01 30.14 -17.24
N GLU A 348 -5.69 30.11 -17.43
CA GLU A 348 -4.84 31.27 -17.64
C GLU A 348 -5.16 31.96 -18.98
N LYS A 349 -5.45 31.21 -20.05
CA LYS A 349 -5.98 31.76 -21.30
C LYS A 349 -7.36 32.37 -21.13
N LEU A 350 -8.25 31.76 -20.34
CA LEU A 350 -9.56 32.33 -20.04
C LEU A 350 -9.45 33.61 -19.20
N LEU A 351 -8.58 33.63 -18.19
CA LEU A 351 -8.29 34.80 -17.36
C LEU A 351 -7.66 35.93 -18.20
N ASN A 352 -6.68 35.61 -19.04
CA ASN A 352 -6.04 36.56 -19.95
C ASN A 352 -6.98 37.03 -21.06
N SER A 353 -7.92 36.19 -21.52
CA SER A 353 -8.98 36.60 -22.45
C SER A 353 -10.02 37.52 -21.79
N HIS A 354 -10.25 37.37 -20.48
CA HIS A 354 -11.11 38.25 -19.70
C HIS A 354 -10.43 39.60 -19.40
N VAL A 355 -9.09 39.59 -19.23
CA VAL A 355 -8.26 40.81 -19.08
C VAL A 355 -8.04 41.50 -20.45
N ALA A 356 -7.89 40.75 -21.54
CA ALA A 356 -7.75 41.27 -22.91
C ALA A 356 -9.10 41.64 -23.57
N GLY A 357 -10.21 41.07 -23.10
CA GLY A 357 -11.58 41.33 -23.57
C GLY A 357 -12.08 42.75 -23.32
N LYS A 358 -11.33 43.59 -22.58
CA LYS A 358 -11.61 45.02 -22.43
C LYS A 358 -10.91 45.94 -23.43
N LYS A 359 -10.31 45.41 -24.51
CA LYS A 359 -9.73 46.23 -25.59
C LYS A 359 -10.07 45.72 -26.98
N ASN A 360 -11.35 45.72 -27.34
CA ASN A 360 -11.76 45.75 -28.74
C ASN A 360 -13.02 46.62 -28.87
N THR A 361 -12.83 47.94 -28.92
CA THR A 361 -13.79 48.79 -29.61
C THR A 361 -13.69 48.45 -31.11
N PRO A 362 -14.78 48.06 -31.78
CA PRO A 362 -14.74 47.87 -33.23
C PRO A 362 -14.29 49.18 -33.88
N ARG A 363 -13.34 49.12 -34.81
CA ARG A 363 -13.04 50.26 -35.70
C ARG A 363 -14.33 50.62 -36.45
N ARG A 364 -15.07 51.59 -35.92
CA ARG A 364 -16.27 52.13 -36.58
C ARG A 364 -15.83 52.91 -37.80
N ASN A 365 -16.24 52.45 -38.98
CA ASN A 365 -16.09 53.23 -40.20
C ASN A 365 -17.03 54.46 -40.10
N PRO A 366 -16.50 55.71 -40.03
CA PRO A 366 -17.31 56.91 -39.83
C PRO A 366 -18.29 57.20 -40.98
N ASN A 367 -18.09 56.56 -42.15
CA ASN A 367 -18.85 56.83 -43.37
C ASN A 367 -20.03 55.88 -43.60
N VAL A 368 -20.30 54.92 -42.70
CA VAL A 368 -21.46 54.04 -42.88
C VAL A 368 -22.75 54.80 -42.55
N THR A 369 -23.69 54.87 -43.49
CA THR A 369 -25.01 55.49 -43.30
C THR A 369 -26.04 54.44 -42.91
N CYS A 370 -26.77 54.72 -41.83
CA CYS A 370 -27.87 53.88 -41.39
C CYS A 370 -29.07 53.98 -42.34
N TRP A 371 -29.51 52.86 -42.90
CA TRP A 371 -30.65 52.80 -43.82
C TRP A 371 -32.01 53.08 -43.15
N LYS A 372 -32.07 53.14 -41.81
CA LYS A 372 -33.29 53.41 -41.04
C LYS A 372 -33.48 54.90 -40.70
N CYS A 373 -32.39 55.64 -40.46
CA CYS A 373 -32.45 57.04 -40.04
C CYS A 373 -31.56 57.99 -40.86
N ASN A 374 -30.89 57.48 -41.90
CA ASN A 374 -29.94 58.18 -42.77
C ASN A 374 -28.78 58.91 -42.06
N LYS A 375 -28.54 58.63 -40.77
CA LYS A 375 -27.40 59.18 -40.02
C LYS A 375 -26.13 58.32 -40.21
N LYS A 376 -24.98 58.99 -40.29
CA LYS A 376 -23.66 58.34 -40.41
C LYS A 376 -23.20 57.73 -39.08
N GLY A 377 -22.34 56.71 -39.13
CA GLY A 377 -21.62 56.13 -38.00
C GLY A 377 -22.19 54.85 -37.39
N HIS A 378 -23.33 54.33 -37.88
CA HIS A 378 -23.91 53.06 -37.43
C HIS A 378 -24.75 52.40 -38.55
N VAL A 379 -25.02 51.10 -38.40
CA VAL A 379 -25.86 50.32 -39.33
C VAL A 379 -27.28 50.14 -38.77
N GLN A 380 -28.25 49.75 -39.62
CA GLN A 380 -29.67 49.62 -39.25
C GLN A 380 -29.93 48.76 -38.00
N ARG A 381 -29.15 47.71 -37.77
CA ARG A 381 -29.28 46.82 -36.60
C ARG A 381 -28.92 47.50 -35.28
N GLU A 382 -28.16 48.58 -35.33
CA GLU A 382 -27.69 49.36 -34.17
C GLU A 382 -28.46 50.69 -34.02
N CYS A 383 -29.54 50.86 -34.80
CA CYS A 383 -30.28 52.11 -34.86
C CYS A 383 -31.30 52.20 -33.71
N GLN A 384 -30.98 53.00 -32.70
CA GLN A 384 -31.81 53.22 -31.51
C GLN A 384 -33.07 54.07 -31.75
N THR A 385 -33.34 54.51 -32.97
CA THR A 385 -34.60 55.22 -33.28
C THR A 385 -35.74 54.23 -33.43
N ILE A 386 -36.71 54.33 -32.52
CA ILE A 386 -38.02 53.68 -32.57
C ILE A 386 -38.85 54.48 -33.58
N SER A 387 -39.26 53.86 -34.69
CA SER A 387 -40.22 54.50 -35.60
C SER A 387 -41.60 54.48 -34.95
N PRO A 388 -42.41 55.54 -35.06
CA PRO A 388 -43.81 55.47 -34.67
C PRO A 388 -44.52 54.52 -35.64
N ASN A 389 -45.28 53.57 -35.10
CA ASN A 389 -46.17 52.71 -35.87
C ASN A 389 -47.03 53.59 -36.80
N GLN A 390 -46.98 53.32 -38.11
CA GLN A 390 -48.01 53.78 -39.02
C GLN A 390 -49.19 52.84 -38.88
N GLU A 391 -50.29 53.37 -38.34
CA GLU A 391 -51.63 52.85 -38.57
C GLU A 391 -51.92 52.88 -40.07
N ASN A 392 -52.20 51.70 -40.63
CA ASN A 392 -53.28 51.46 -41.59
C ASN A 392 -53.48 49.96 -41.77
#